data_AF-A0A1Q3Z0Q9-F1
#
_entry.id   AF-A0A1Q3Z0Q9-F1
#
_cell.length_a   1.000
_cell.length_b   1.000
_cell.length_c   1.000
_cell.angle_alpha   90.00
_cell.angle_beta   90.00
_cell.angle_gamma   90.00
#
_symmetry.space_group_name_H-M   'P 1'
#
loop_
_entity.id
_entity.type
_entity.pdbx_description
1 polymer ?
#
loop_
_entity_poly.entity_id
_entity_poly.type
_entity_poly.pdbx_seq_one_letter_code
_entity_poly.pdbx_strand_id
1 'polypeptide(L)'
;MTSGAVAGQERGACTCLEIQGEDPACPRHGNKAVIRELYRLSARTENARAAWVLAEAAQLIEEQAERVDVVSLSPAARDVLMERSRQIAAEGWTAEHDDQHDDGQLARAAAAYAIFAGLPRQFTTLAQSMGRAIPMIWPWDAGWWKPSEQNRRNLVKAGALILAELERLDRRGRS
;
A
#
# COMPACT_ATOMS: atom_id res chain seq x y z
N MET A 1 38.94 -22.69 13.67
CA MET A 1 38.54 -22.95 12.27
C MET A 1 37.31 -23.84 12.34
N THR A 2 36.12 -23.55 11.82
CA THR A 2 35.52 -22.44 11.07
C THR A 2 34.01 -22.69 11.19
N SER A 3 33.25 -21.72 11.71
CA SER A 3 32.30 -20.90 10.94
C SER A 3 31.21 -21.70 10.22
N GLY A 4 30.03 -21.79 10.85
CA GLY A 4 28.77 -22.18 10.20
C GLY A 4 27.97 -20.91 9.91
N ALA A 5 27.95 -20.51 8.64
CA ALA A 5 27.25 -19.31 8.17
C ALA A 5 25.73 -19.50 8.25
N VAL A 6 25.06 -18.45 8.73
CA VAL A 6 23.60 -18.29 8.78
C VAL A 6 23.08 -18.13 7.35
N ALA A 7 22.18 -19.02 6.92
CA ALA A 7 21.45 -18.90 5.67
C ALA A 7 20.50 -17.69 5.75
N GLY A 8 20.83 -16.64 5.00
CA GLY A 8 20.00 -15.46 4.83
C GLY A 8 18.72 -15.81 4.08
N GLN A 9 17.60 -15.48 4.71
CA GLN A 9 16.25 -15.66 4.22
C GLN A 9 16.02 -14.86 2.92
N GLU A 10 15.57 -15.57 1.88
CA GLU A 10 15.23 -15.02 0.57
C GLU A 10 14.13 -13.94 0.71
N ARG A 11 14.49 -12.70 0.40
CA ARG A 11 13.56 -11.57 0.37
C ARG A 11 12.73 -11.64 -0.91
N GLY A 12 11.44 -11.99 -0.75
CA GLY A 12 10.31 -11.70 -1.65
C GLY A 12 10.61 -11.57 -3.14
N ALA A 13 10.62 -12.69 -3.86
CA ALA A 13 10.70 -12.73 -5.31
C ALA A 13 9.49 -12.00 -5.95
N CYS A 14 9.78 -11.04 -6.83
CA CYS A 14 8.79 -10.50 -7.76
C CYS A 14 8.38 -11.59 -8.74
N THR A 15 7.10 -11.71 -9.06
CA THR A 15 6.55 -12.65 -10.06
C THR A 15 7.05 -12.40 -11.49
N CYS A 16 7.90 -11.40 -11.69
CA CYS A 16 8.52 -11.07 -12.96
C CYS A 16 9.71 -11.99 -13.34
N LEU A 17 10.03 -13.02 -12.54
CA LEU A 17 11.08 -14.01 -12.82
C LEU A 17 10.77 -15.00 -13.97
N GLU A 18 9.51 -15.09 -14.41
CA GLU A 18 9.11 -15.98 -15.51
C GLU A 18 9.28 -15.35 -16.90
N ILE A 19 9.51 -14.04 -16.97
CA ILE A 19 9.79 -13.33 -18.22
C ILE A 19 11.30 -13.15 -18.31
N GLN A 20 11.95 -13.88 -19.21
CA GLN A 20 13.41 -13.84 -19.44
C GLN A 20 13.90 -12.48 -19.98
N GLY A 21 13.86 -11.42 -19.17
CA GLY A 21 14.44 -10.13 -19.49
C GLY A 21 13.55 -8.95 -19.11
N GLU A 22 14.13 -8.05 -18.32
CA GLU A 22 13.93 -6.59 -18.35
C GLU A 22 12.52 -6.13 -18.76
N ASP A 23 11.56 -6.17 -17.83
CA ASP A 23 10.35 -5.35 -17.96
C ASP A 23 10.70 -3.89 -17.62
N PRO A 24 10.73 -2.96 -18.61
CA PRO A 24 11.07 -1.56 -18.38
C PRO A 24 10.00 -0.81 -17.58
N ALA A 25 8.78 -1.36 -17.45
CA ALA A 25 7.73 -0.79 -16.62
C ALA A 25 7.87 -1.18 -15.14
N CYS A 26 8.76 -2.13 -14.80
CA CYS A 26 9.01 -2.55 -13.43
C CYS A 26 9.98 -1.58 -12.74
N PRO A 27 9.58 -0.88 -11.65
CA PRO A 27 10.44 0.07 -10.94
C PRO A 27 11.74 -0.57 -10.40
N ARG A 28 11.73 -1.88 -10.15
CA ARG A 28 12.89 -2.66 -9.69
C ARG A 28 13.91 -3.00 -10.79
N HIS A 29 13.52 -2.88 -12.06
CA HIS A 29 14.37 -3.23 -13.22
C HIS A 29 14.72 -2.05 -14.11
N GLY A 30 13.92 -0.97 -14.12
CA GLY A 30 14.15 0.20 -14.97
C GLY A 30 15.54 0.85 -14.80
N ASN A 31 16.04 0.94 -13.57
CA ASN A 31 17.36 1.53 -13.32
C ASN A 31 18.52 0.57 -13.66
N LYS A 32 18.30 -0.76 -13.68
CA LYS A 32 19.39 -1.75 -13.90
C LYS A 32 19.99 -1.64 -15.29
N ALA A 33 19.17 -1.40 -16.32
CA ALA A 33 19.64 -1.22 -17.69
C ALA A 33 20.48 0.07 -17.83
N VAL A 34 20.02 1.17 -17.21
CA VAL A 34 20.71 2.47 -17.20
C VAL A 34 22.05 2.38 -16.45
N ILE A 35 22.05 1.82 -15.24
CA ILE A 35 23.27 1.61 -14.42
C ILE A 35 24.29 0.77 -15.19
N ARG A 36 23.86 -0.33 -15.83
CA ARG A 36 24.73 -1.21 -16.61
C ARG A 36 25.37 -0.47 -17.78
N GLU A 37 24.61 0.39 -18.45
CA GLU A 37 25.13 1.18 -19.57
C GLU A 37 26.09 2.26 -19.12
N LEU A 38 25.84 2.92 -17.98
CA LEU A 38 26.76 3.90 -17.41
C LEU A 38 28.11 3.28 -17.04
N TYR A 39 28.13 2.10 -16.41
CA TYR A 39 29.38 1.38 -16.14
C TYR A 39 30.09 0.90 -17.42
N ARG A 40 29.34 0.52 -18.47
CA ARG A 40 29.96 0.18 -19.77
C ARG A 40 30.62 1.40 -20.42
N LEU A 41 29.95 2.55 -20.41
CA LEU A 41 30.46 3.79 -20.98
C LEU A 41 31.66 4.31 -20.17
N SER A 42 31.64 4.18 -18.84
CA SER A 42 32.79 4.54 -18.00
C SER A 42 34.02 3.69 -18.29
N ALA A 43 33.84 2.39 -18.55
CA ALA A 43 34.92 1.47 -18.89
C ALA A 43 35.48 1.65 -20.33
N ARG A 44 34.71 2.24 -21.24
CA ARG A 44 35.08 2.39 -22.67
C ARG A 44 35.65 3.76 -23.01
N THR A 45 35.40 4.77 -22.19
CA THR A 45 35.87 6.12 -22.49
C THR A 45 37.36 6.28 -22.18
N GLU A 46 38.10 6.89 -23.11
CA GLU A 46 39.51 7.23 -22.92
C GLU A 46 39.70 8.51 -22.08
N ASN A 47 38.61 9.24 -21.82
CA ASN A 47 38.63 10.46 -21.02
C ASN A 47 38.40 10.14 -19.54
N ALA A 48 39.45 10.26 -18.73
CA ALA A 48 39.40 9.95 -17.29
C ALA A 48 38.34 10.76 -16.52
N ARG A 49 38.06 12.02 -16.91
CA ARG A 49 37.00 12.82 -16.26
C ARG A 49 35.62 12.29 -16.62
N ALA A 50 35.41 11.91 -17.88
CA ALA A 50 34.15 11.29 -18.31
C ALA A 50 33.94 9.92 -17.66
N ALA A 51 35.00 9.12 -17.53
CA ALA A 51 34.96 7.83 -16.85
C ALA A 51 34.50 7.98 -15.39
N TRP A 52 35.09 8.93 -14.67
CA TRP A 52 34.71 9.23 -13.28
C TRP A 52 33.26 9.67 -13.16
N VAL A 53 32.81 10.64 -13.97
CA VAL A 53 31.42 11.14 -13.93
C VAL A 53 30.40 10.03 -14.21
N LEU A 54 30.67 9.16 -15.19
CA LEU A 54 29.77 8.06 -15.54
C LEU A 54 29.71 6.99 -14.45
N ALA A 55 30.84 6.65 -13.83
CA ALA A 55 30.87 5.71 -12.71
C ALA A 55 30.17 6.28 -11.46
N GLU A 56 30.41 7.56 -11.15
CA GLU A 56 29.76 8.25 -10.03
C GLU A 56 28.24 8.33 -10.24
N ALA A 57 27.79 8.64 -11.46
CA ALA A 57 26.37 8.64 -11.80
C ALA A 57 25.73 7.24 -11.62
N ALA A 58 26.43 6.18 -11.99
CA ALA A 58 25.94 4.81 -11.79
C ALA A 58 25.79 4.47 -10.29
N GLN A 59 26.78 4.84 -9.46
CA GLN A 59 26.74 4.63 -8.01
C GLN A 59 25.62 5.41 -7.33
N LEU A 60 25.41 6.67 -7.70
CA LEU A 60 24.32 7.48 -7.17
C LEU A 60 22.95 6.89 -7.53
N ILE A 61 22.77 6.41 -8.77
CA ILE A 61 21.51 5.78 -9.17
C ILE A 61 21.29 4.46 -8.42
N GLU A 62 22.33 3.67 -8.16
CA GLU A 62 22.26 2.47 -7.31
C GLU A 62 21.82 2.81 -5.88
N GLU A 63 22.46 3.80 -5.25
CA GLU A 63 22.15 4.22 -3.88
C GLU A 63 20.72 4.79 -3.76
N GLN A 64 20.29 5.59 -4.73
CA GLN A 64 18.92 6.13 -4.76
C GLN A 64 17.90 5.02 -5.03
N ALA A 65 18.19 4.05 -5.91
CA ALA A 65 17.31 2.92 -6.16
C ALA A 65 17.16 2.03 -4.92
N GLU A 66 18.23 1.82 -4.16
CA GLU A 66 18.21 1.07 -2.90
C GLU A 66 17.44 1.83 -1.80
N ARG A 67 17.55 3.17 -1.75
CA ARG A 67 16.70 4.01 -0.89
C ARG A 67 15.21 3.97 -1.28
N VAL A 68 14.90 3.80 -2.57
CA VAL A 68 13.51 3.73 -3.08
C VAL A 68 12.88 2.35 -2.83
N ASP A 69 13.66 1.26 -2.74
CA ASP A 69 13.13 -0.07 -2.39
C ASP A 69 12.66 -0.18 -0.91
N VAL A 70 12.90 0.86 -0.10
CA VAL A 70 12.45 0.96 1.30
C VAL A 70 10.94 1.26 1.43
N VAL A 71 10.23 1.65 0.36
CA VAL A 71 8.77 1.89 0.42
C VAL A 71 8.01 1.12 -0.68
N SER A 72 8.34 -0.16 -0.87
CA SER A 72 7.38 -1.03 -1.56
C SER A 72 6.18 -1.27 -0.64
N LEU A 73 5.06 -0.60 -0.91
CA LEU A 73 3.82 -0.80 -0.16
C LEU A 73 3.43 -2.29 -0.21
N SER A 74 3.16 -2.86 0.96
CA SER A 74 2.60 -4.21 1.04
C SER A 74 1.27 -4.27 0.26
N PRO A 75 0.85 -5.45 -0.24
CA PRO A 75 -0.44 -5.59 -0.89
C PRO A 75 -1.60 -5.08 -0.03
N ALA A 76 -1.54 -5.27 1.28
CA ALA A 76 -2.56 -4.77 2.21
C ALA A 76 -2.58 -3.23 2.29
N ALA A 77 -1.43 -2.58 2.38
CA ALA A 77 -1.35 -1.12 2.39
C ALA A 77 -1.86 -0.53 1.07
N ARG A 78 -1.50 -1.15 -0.06
CA ARG A 78 -1.99 -0.76 -1.39
C ARG A 78 -3.51 -0.87 -1.50
N ASP A 79 -4.09 -1.97 -1.02
CA ASP A 79 -5.54 -2.20 -1.06
C ASP A 79 -6.31 -1.15 -0.24
N VAL A 80 -5.78 -0.74 0.92
CA VAL A 80 -6.39 0.33 1.75
C VAL A 80 -6.37 1.67 1.01
N LEU A 81 -5.25 2.04 0.40
CA LEU A 81 -5.14 3.28 -0.38
C LEU A 81 -6.05 3.26 -1.60
N MET A 82 -6.14 2.12 -2.30
CA MET A 82 -7.06 1.97 -3.42
C MET A 82 -8.53 2.09 -3.00
N GLU A 83 -8.93 1.50 -1.88
CA GLU A 83 -10.30 1.64 -1.38
C GLU A 83 -10.60 3.08 -0.95
N ARG A 84 -9.64 3.78 -0.34
CA ARG A 84 -9.78 5.20 -0.01
C ARG A 84 -10.00 6.04 -1.28
N SER A 85 -9.19 5.83 -2.31
CA SER A 85 -9.39 6.48 -3.61
C SER A 85 -10.75 6.15 -4.24
N ARG A 86 -11.23 4.91 -4.11
CA ARG A 86 -12.56 4.52 -4.59
C ARG A 86 -13.67 5.23 -3.82
N GLN A 87 -13.58 5.34 -2.50
CA GLN A 87 -14.57 6.04 -1.67
C GLN A 87 -14.70 7.51 -2.09
N ILE A 88 -13.58 8.19 -2.31
CA ILE A 88 -13.55 9.56 -2.82
C ILE A 88 -14.20 9.63 -4.21
N ALA A 89 -13.77 8.78 -5.15
CA ALA A 89 -14.19 8.87 -6.56
C ALA A 89 -15.64 8.41 -6.80
N ALA A 90 -16.09 7.37 -6.11
CA ALA A 90 -17.39 6.74 -6.34
C ALA A 90 -18.49 7.23 -5.40
N GLU A 91 -18.15 7.55 -4.14
CA GLU A 91 -19.13 7.96 -3.12
C GLU A 91 -19.07 9.46 -2.82
N GLY A 92 -18.05 10.17 -3.32
CA GLY A 92 -17.87 11.61 -3.07
C GLY A 92 -17.40 11.92 -1.64
N TRP A 93 -16.79 10.95 -0.94
CA TRP A 93 -16.28 11.13 0.43
C TRP A 93 -14.96 11.89 0.43
N THR A 94 -15.01 13.18 0.09
CA THR A 94 -13.85 14.06 0.05
C THR A 94 -13.35 14.42 1.45
N ALA A 95 -12.19 15.09 1.53
CA ALA A 95 -11.68 15.63 2.79
C ALA A 95 -12.70 16.56 3.48
N GLU A 96 -13.40 17.39 2.71
CA GLU A 96 -14.41 18.33 3.20
C GLU A 96 -15.68 17.62 3.67
N HIS A 97 -16.03 16.48 3.06
CA HIS A 97 -17.10 15.60 3.56
C HIS A 97 -16.69 15.01 4.91
N ASP A 98 -15.48 14.46 4.99
CA ASP A 98 -14.97 13.83 6.20
C ASP A 98 -14.84 14.83 7.36
N ASP A 99 -14.51 16.08 7.06
CA ASP A 99 -14.47 17.17 8.03
C ASP A 99 -15.84 17.47 8.68
N GLN A 100 -16.95 17.06 8.07
CA GLN A 100 -18.30 17.17 8.65
C GLN A 100 -18.61 16.05 9.66
N HIS A 101 -17.75 15.03 9.75
CA HIS A 101 -17.92 13.86 10.61
C HIS A 101 -17.07 13.91 11.88
N ASP A 102 -17.19 14.99 12.65
CA ASP A 102 -16.25 15.27 13.73
C ASP A 102 -16.57 14.72 15.12
N ASP A 103 -17.71 14.05 15.26
CA ASP A 103 -18.09 13.28 16.44
C ASP A 103 -17.53 11.84 16.42
N GLY A 104 -16.39 11.60 15.76
CA GLY A 104 -15.76 10.27 15.68
C GLY A 104 -16.55 9.24 14.86
N GLN A 105 -17.42 9.70 13.97
CA GLN A 105 -18.26 8.82 13.13
C GLN A 105 -17.37 7.96 12.20
N LEU A 106 -16.33 8.52 11.59
CA LEU A 106 -15.41 7.74 10.72
C LEU A 106 -14.74 6.59 11.50
N ALA A 107 -14.27 6.85 12.72
CA ALA A 107 -13.69 5.82 13.59
C ALA A 107 -14.71 4.73 13.97
N ARG A 108 -15.94 5.13 14.33
CA ARG A 108 -17.03 4.19 14.64
C ARG A 108 -17.42 3.33 13.44
N ALA A 109 -17.52 3.93 12.25
CA ALA A 109 -17.79 3.23 11.00
C ALA A 109 -16.67 2.21 10.67
N ALA A 110 -15.40 2.59 10.87
CA ALA A 110 -14.29 1.67 10.72
C ALA A 110 -14.37 0.49 11.70
N ALA A 111 -14.66 0.76 12.97
CA ALA A 111 -14.83 -0.25 14.00
C ALA A 111 -15.97 -1.22 13.66
N ALA A 112 -17.09 -0.72 13.13
CA ALA A 112 -18.20 -1.56 12.68
C ALA A 112 -17.75 -2.58 11.62
N TYR A 113 -17.00 -2.15 10.59
CA TYR A 113 -16.45 -3.04 9.57
C TYR A 113 -15.43 -4.03 10.15
N ALA A 114 -14.56 -3.58 11.07
CA ALA A 114 -13.55 -4.44 11.70
C ALA A 114 -14.19 -5.52 12.60
N ILE A 115 -15.15 -5.15 13.45
CA ILE A 115 -15.91 -6.07 14.28
C ILE A 115 -16.64 -7.09 13.40
N PHE A 116 -17.33 -6.61 12.36
CA PHE A 116 -18.05 -7.48 11.44
C PHE A 116 -17.11 -8.48 10.74
N ALA A 117 -15.91 -8.05 10.36
CA ALA A 117 -14.90 -8.93 9.76
C ALA A 117 -14.33 -9.97 10.73
N GLY A 118 -14.37 -9.71 12.04
CA GLY A 118 -13.91 -10.63 13.08
C GLY A 118 -14.94 -11.70 13.48
N LEU A 119 -16.20 -11.56 13.05
CA LEU A 119 -17.24 -12.56 13.33
C LEU A 119 -17.01 -13.86 12.53
N PRO A 120 -17.42 -15.03 13.06
CA PRO A 120 -17.35 -16.27 12.31
C PRO A 120 -18.17 -16.18 11.01
N ARG A 121 -17.66 -16.77 9.94
CA ARG A 121 -18.22 -16.62 8.58
C ARG A 121 -19.70 -17.01 8.49
N GLN A 122 -20.11 -18.05 9.21
CA GLN A 122 -21.51 -18.47 9.28
C GLN A 122 -22.44 -17.40 9.84
N PHE A 123 -21.95 -16.57 10.78
CA PHE A 123 -22.73 -15.45 11.33
C PHE A 123 -22.77 -14.28 10.35
N THR A 124 -21.67 -13.95 9.69
CA THR A 124 -21.65 -12.83 8.73
C THR A 124 -22.51 -13.13 7.50
N THR A 125 -22.44 -14.35 6.96
CA THR A 125 -23.29 -14.79 5.84
C THR A 125 -24.77 -14.80 6.21
N LEU A 126 -25.14 -15.34 7.37
CA LEU A 126 -26.53 -15.37 7.82
C LEU A 126 -27.07 -13.96 8.13
N ALA A 127 -26.27 -13.11 8.76
CA ALA A 127 -26.68 -11.74 9.07
C ALA A 127 -26.92 -10.92 7.80
N GLN A 128 -26.09 -11.11 6.76
CA GLN A 128 -26.25 -10.48 5.46
C GLN A 128 -27.50 -10.99 4.73
N SER A 129 -27.75 -12.30 4.70
CA SER A 129 -28.94 -12.86 4.04
C SER A 129 -30.25 -12.43 4.70
N MET A 130 -30.22 -12.13 6.00
CA MET A 130 -31.37 -11.62 6.74
C MET A 130 -31.51 -10.08 6.72
N GLY A 131 -30.58 -9.34 6.10
CA GLY A 131 -30.58 -7.88 6.10
C GLY A 131 -30.46 -7.26 7.51
N ARG A 132 -29.96 -8.01 8.50
CA ARG A 132 -29.97 -7.66 9.93
C ARG A 132 -28.58 -7.39 10.52
N ALA A 133 -27.59 -7.21 9.65
CA ALA A 133 -26.17 -7.24 10.00
C ALA A 133 -25.56 -5.88 10.38
N ILE A 134 -26.31 -4.90 10.88
CA ILE A 134 -25.75 -3.57 11.15
C ILE A 134 -25.22 -3.53 12.58
N PRO A 135 -23.90 -3.34 12.80
CA PRO A 135 -23.37 -3.17 14.14
C PRO A 135 -23.98 -1.92 14.81
N MET A 136 -24.30 -1.99 16.10
CA MET A 136 -24.86 -0.87 16.87
C MET A 136 -23.95 0.39 16.82
N ILE A 137 -22.65 0.18 16.64
CA ILE A 137 -21.67 1.26 16.55
C ILE A 137 -21.67 1.96 15.19
N TRP A 138 -22.37 1.43 14.17
CA TRP A 138 -22.48 2.07 12.86
C TRP A 138 -23.19 3.44 13.00
N PRO A 139 -22.54 4.54 12.57
CA PRO A 139 -22.98 5.89 12.92
C PRO A 139 -23.94 6.53 11.90
N TRP A 140 -24.20 5.86 10.78
CA TRP A 140 -24.95 6.42 9.66
C TRP A 140 -26.20 5.61 9.35
N ASP A 141 -26.98 6.07 8.37
CA ASP A 141 -28.16 5.35 7.91
C ASP A 141 -27.80 3.92 7.45
N ALA A 142 -28.75 3.02 7.68
CA ALA A 142 -28.65 1.61 7.39
C ALA A 142 -28.34 1.31 5.91
N GLY A 143 -28.82 2.13 4.97
CA GLY A 143 -28.58 1.97 3.54
C GLY A 143 -27.11 2.18 3.13
N TRP A 144 -26.32 2.82 3.98
CA TRP A 144 -24.88 2.98 3.75
C TRP A 144 -24.04 1.83 4.31
N TRP A 145 -24.66 0.95 5.11
CA TRP A 145 -24.00 -0.26 5.58
C TRP A 145 -23.94 -1.30 4.46
N LYS A 146 -22.76 -1.46 3.85
CA LYS A 146 -22.53 -2.33 2.70
C LYS A 146 -21.36 -3.30 2.96
N PRO A 147 -21.51 -4.28 3.89
CA PRO A 147 -20.47 -5.24 4.17
C PRO A 147 -20.25 -6.18 2.99
N SER A 148 -19.01 -6.63 2.81
CA SER A 148 -18.63 -7.70 1.89
C SER A 148 -18.75 -9.05 2.58
N GLU A 149 -18.97 -10.12 1.81
CA GLU A 149 -18.88 -11.51 2.29
C GLU A 149 -17.42 -11.91 2.65
N GLN A 150 -16.45 -11.16 2.16
CA GLN A 150 -15.02 -11.42 2.39
C GLN A 150 -14.50 -10.57 3.54
N ASN A 151 -14.09 -11.22 4.64
CA ASN A 151 -13.57 -10.55 5.84
C ASN A 151 -12.40 -9.61 5.50
N ARG A 152 -11.48 -10.03 4.62
CA ARG A 152 -10.37 -9.18 4.15
C ARG A 152 -10.86 -7.87 3.53
N ARG A 153 -11.92 -7.90 2.71
CA ARG A 153 -12.46 -6.69 2.06
C ARG A 153 -13.10 -5.75 3.07
N ASN A 154 -13.75 -6.27 4.11
CA ASN A 154 -14.26 -5.46 5.21
C ASN A 154 -13.13 -4.80 6.01
N LEU A 155 -12.03 -5.51 6.26
CA LEU A 155 -10.84 -4.92 6.90
C LEU A 155 -10.19 -3.83 6.04
N VAL A 156 -10.19 -3.98 4.71
CA VAL A 156 -9.72 -2.93 3.79
C VAL A 156 -10.61 -1.69 3.87
N LYS A 157 -11.94 -1.85 3.90
CA LYS A 157 -12.89 -0.74 4.12
C LYS A 157 -12.68 -0.06 5.47
N ALA A 158 -12.46 -0.85 6.53
CA ALA A 158 -12.14 -0.33 7.86
C ALA A 158 -10.84 0.48 7.84
N GLY A 159 -9.78 -0.03 7.21
CA GLY A 159 -8.51 0.67 7.06
C GLY A 159 -8.65 1.99 6.29
N ALA A 160 -9.46 2.02 5.22
CA ALA A 160 -9.71 3.24 4.46
C ALA A 160 -10.45 4.31 5.29
N LEU A 161 -11.41 3.90 6.14
CA LEU A 161 -12.12 4.79 7.05
C LEU A 161 -11.22 5.29 8.21
N ILE A 162 -10.31 4.45 8.71
CA ILE A 162 -9.29 4.88 9.68
C ILE A 162 -8.37 5.93 9.06
N LEU A 163 -7.91 5.69 7.82
CA LEU A 163 -7.09 6.65 7.09
C LEU A 163 -7.83 7.98 6.92
N ALA A 164 -9.11 7.95 6.55
CA ALA A 164 -9.95 9.14 6.46
C ALA A 164 -10.03 9.92 7.78
N GLU A 165 -10.22 9.22 8.91
CA GLU A 165 -10.27 9.85 10.23
C GLU A 165 -8.91 10.45 10.64
N LEU A 166 -7.80 9.75 10.38
CA LEU A 166 -6.47 10.28 10.65
C LEU A 166 -6.20 11.54 9.81
N GLU A 167 -6.51 11.51 8.52
CA GLU A 167 -6.38 12.69 7.64
C GLU A 167 -7.20 13.88 8.16
N ARG A 168 -8.41 13.63 8.68
CA ARG A 168 -9.26 14.65 9.31
C ARG A 168 -8.65 15.21 10.59
N LEU A 169 -8.09 14.36 11.45
CA LEU A 169 -7.42 14.77 12.69
C LEU A 169 -6.15 15.57 12.42
N ASP A 170 -5.34 15.13 11.44
CA ASP A 170 -4.13 15.81 10.98
C ASP A 170 -4.44 17.23 10.49
N ARG A 171 -5.49 17.39 9.66
CA ARG A 171 -5.96 18.73 9.24
C ARG A 171 -6.38 19.62 10.41
N ARG A 172 -6.91 19.04 11.48
CA ARG A 172 -7.36 19.75 12.68
C ARG A 172 -6.25 19.92 13.74
N GLY A 173 -5.04 19.41 13.50
CA GLY A 173 -3.89 19.54 14.39
C GLY A 173 -4.06 18.85 15.76
N ARG A 174 -4.87 17.79 15.86
CA ARG A 174 -5.14 17.09 17.12
C ARG A 174 -4.44 15.72 17.15
N SER A 175 -3.47 15.58 18.06
CA SER A 175 -2.82 14.31 18.47
C SER A 175 -3.53 13.67 19.64
#